data_AF-B2MX01-F1
#
_entry.id   AF-B2MX01-F1
#
_cell.length_a   1.000
_cell.length_b   1.000
_cell.length_c   1.000
_cell.angle_alpha   90.00
_cell.angle_beta   90.00
_cell.angle_gamma   90.00
#
_symmetry.space_group_name_H-M   'P 1'
#
loop_
_entity.id
_entity.type
_entity.pdbx_description
1 polymer ?
#
loop_
_entity_poly.entity_id
_entity_poly.type
_entity_poly.pdbx_seq_one_letter_code
_entity_poly.pdbx_strand_id
1 'polypeptide(L)'
;ASETAQRGGKVVDNVVQTMRDISTSSQKIADIISVIDGIAFQTNILALNAAVEAARAGEQGRGFAVVAGEVRNLAQRSAQAAREIKSLIEDSVGKVDVGSTLVESAGETMAEIVSAVTRVTDIMGEIASASDEQSRGIDQVGLAVAEMDRVTQQNAALVEESAAAAAALEEQASRLTEAVAVFRIQQQQRETSAVVKT
;
A
#
# COMPACT_ATOMS: atom_id res chain seq x y z
N ALA A 1 4.21 7.28 -1.23
CA ALA A 1 3.78 6.10 -0.45
C ALA A 1 4.97 5.30 0.07
N SER A 2 5.82 4.72 -0.81
CA SER A 2 7.01 3.95 -0.38
C SER A 2 7.99 4.78 0.48
N GLU A 3 8.32 6.00 0.07
CA GLU A 3 9.19 6.90 0.86
C GLU A 3 8.60 7.25 2.24
N THR A 4 7.28 7.43 2.31
CA THR A 4 6.57 7.72 3.56
C THR A 4 6.63 6.54 4.53
N ALA A 5 6.44 5.32 4.02
CA ALA A 5 6.54 4.09 4.82
C ALA A 5 7.99 3.83 5.27
N GLN A 6 8.99 4.10 4.42
CA GLN A 6 10.40 4.04 4.80
C GLN A 6 10.76 5.06 5.90
N ARG A 7 10.26 6.29 5.80
CA ARG A 7 10.38 7.28 6.88
C ARG A 7 9.68 6.81 8.15
N GLY A 8 8.51 6.17 8.01
CA GLY A 8 7.79 5.53 9.12
C GLY A 8 8.65 4.49 9.84
N GLY A 9 9.28 3.58 9.11
CA GLY A 9 10.22 2.59 9.66
C GLY A 9 11.36 3.22 10.46
N LYS A 10 12.02 4.25 9.91
CA LYS A 10 13.08 4.98 10.63
C LYS A 10 12.59 5.64 11.93
N VAL A 11 11.37 6.16 11.94
CA VAL A 11 10.78 6.76 13.14
C VAL A 11 10.51 5.69 14.19
N VAL A 12 9.99 4.53 13.78
CA VAL A 12 9.79 3.38 14.66
C VAL A 12 11.11 2.93 15.27
N ASP A 13 12.18 2.78 14.47
CA ASP A 13 13.50 2.40 14.97
C ASP A 13 14.04 3.38 16.03
N ASN A 14 13.88 4.69 15.80
CA ASN A 14 14.27 5.71 16.77
C ASN A 14 13.46 5.62 18.07
N VAL A 15 12.17 5.27 18.00
CA VAL A 15 11.33 5.07 19.19
C VAL A 15 11.79 3.83 19.97
N VAL A 16 12.09 2.71 19.30
CA VAL A 16 12.63 1.51 19.95
C VAL A 16 13.95 1.83 20.65
N GLN A 17 14.85 2.57 20.00
CA GLN A 17 16.12 2.97 20.61
C GLN A 17 15.88 3.84 21.86
N THR A 18 14.97 4.81 21.79
CA THR A 18 14.63 5.66 22.92
C THR A 18 14.04 4.85 24.08
N MET A 19 13.20 3.85 23.80
CA MET A 19 12.66 2.95 24.83
C MET A 19 13.75 2.14 25.52
N ARG A 20 14.74 1.63 24.77
CA ARG A 20 15.91 0.94 25.35
C ARG A 20 16.74 1.84 26.24
N ASP A 21 16.94 3.10 25.84
CA ASP A 21 17.68 4.09 26.63
C ASP A 21 16.91 4.45 27.92
N ILE A 22 15.58 4.54 27.86
CA ILE A 22 14.71 4.76 29.03
C ILE A 22 14.79 3.56 29.99
N SER A 23 14.74 2.32 29.47
CA SER A 23 14.87 1.10 30.29
C SER A 23 16.23 1.05 31.00
N THR A 24 17.31 1.33 30.27
CA THR A 24 18.68 1.39 30.83
C THR A 24 18.80 2.48 31.90
N SER A 25 18.21 3.66 31.66
CA SER A 25 18.23 4.76 32.63
C SER A 25 17.43 4.45 33.88
N SER A 26 16.27 3.79 33.72
CA SER A 26 15.43 3.32 34.82
C SER A 26 16.16 2.30 35.68
N GLN A 27 16.93 1.38 35.08
CA GLN A 27 17.74 0.42 35.81
C GLN A 27 18.81 1.11 36.69
N LYS A 28 19.49 2.13 36.15
CA LYS A 28 20.46 2.92 36.94
C LYS A 28 19.78 3.63 38.12
N ILE A 29 18.56 4.12 37.94
CA ILE A 29 17.79 4.72 39.03
C ILE A 29 17.48 3.66 40.09
N ALA A 30 17.07 2.46 39.70
CA ALA A 30 16.80 1.35 40.64
C ALA A 30 18.04 1.02 41.50
N ASP A 31 19.23 0.99 40.90
CA ASP A 31 20.49 0.74 41.61
C ASP A 31 20.78 1.85 42.63
N ILE A 32 20.59 3.12 42.27
CA ILE A 32 20.76 4.27 43.17
C ILE A 32 19.78 4.21 44.34
N ILE A 33 18.51 3.86 44.08
CA ILE A 33 17.49 3.70 45.11
C ILE A 33 17.85 2.56 46.07
N SER A 34 18.47 1.48 45.57
CA SER A 34 18.98 0.41 46.44
C SER A 34 20.08 0.89 47.38
N VAL A 35 20.96 1.80 46.94
CA VAL A 35 21.98 2.42 47.80
C VAL A 35 21.31 3.32 48.85
N ILE A 36 20.28 4.08 48.48
CA ILE A 36 19.54 4.95 49.41
C ILE A 36 18.82 4.14 50.50
N ASP A 37 18.18 3.02 50.15
CA ASP A 37 17.58 2.10 51.14
C ASP A 37 18.66 1.53 52.09
N GLY A 38 19.85 1.22 51.57
CA GLY A 38 21.02 0.84 52.36
C GLY A 38 21.48 1.92 53.34
N ILE A 39 21.54 3.19 52.91
CA ILE A 39 21.89 4.34 53.77
C ILE A 39 20.82 4.55 54.85
N ALA A 40 19.54 4.43 54.49
CA ALA A 40 18.44 4.53 55.44
C ALA A 40 18.52 3.42 56.49
N PHE A 41 18.83 2.18 56.08
CA PHE A 41 19.06 1.07 57.00
C PHE A 41 20.24 1.33 57.95
N GLN A 42 21.39 1.76 57.43
CA GLN A 42 22.55 2.12 58.26
C GLN A 42 22.21 3.23 59.26
N THR A 43 21.54 4.29 58.80
CA THR A 43 21.11 5.41 59.66
C THR A 43 20.18 4.94 60.78
N ASN A 44 19.25 4.03 60.48
CA ASN A 44 18.36 3.43 61.48
C ASN A 44 19.14 2.62 62.53
N ILE A 45 20.20 1.90 62.16
CA ILE A 45 21.07 1.18 63.10
C ILE A 45 21.91 2.15 63.94
N LEU A 46 22.49 3.20 63.35
CA LEU A 46 23.22 4.23 64.11
C LEU A 46 22.32 4.93 65.12
N ALA A 47 21.09 5.27 64.74
CA ALA A 47 20.11 5.90 65.62
C ALA A 47 19.71 4.99 66.78
N LEU A 48 19.57 3.68 66.53
CA LEU A 48 19.33 2.70 67.59
C LEU A 48 20.50 2.64 68.57
N ASN A 49 21.74 2.58 68.08
CA ASN A 49 22.94 2.57 68.94
C ASN A 49 23.04 3.86 69.77
N ALA A 50 22.75 5.02 69.18
CA ALA A 50 22.73 6.30 69.87
C ALA A 50 21.65 6.35 70.98
N ALA A 51 20.46 5.78 70.72
CA ALA A 51 19.40 5.67 71.73
C ALA A 51 19.82 4.78 72.91
N VAL A 52 20.54 3.70 72.65
CA VAL A 52 21.09 2.80 73.69
C VAL A 52 22.14 3.53 74.53
N GLU A 53 23.07 4.25 73.90
CA GLU A 53 24.12 4.98 74.62
C GLU A 53 23.54 6.16 75.43
N ALA A 54 22.51 6.83 74.89
CA ALA A 54 21.77 7.86 75.59
C ALA A 54 21.06 7.31 76.84
N ALA A 55 20.46 6.11 76.76
CA ALA A 55 19.88 5.43 77.92
C ALA A 55 20.94 5.08 78.97
N ARG A 56 22.15 4.71 78.52
CA ARG A 56 23.30 4.40 79.40
C ARG A 56 23.83 5.62 80.15
N ALA A 57 23.74 6.81 79.55
CA ALA A 57 24.13 8.08 80.17
C ALA A 57 23.11 8.64 81.19
N GLY A 58 21.95 7.97 81.36
CA GLY A 58 20.92 8.37 82.33
C GLY A 58 20.31 9.73 82.03
N GLU A 59 20.14 10.57 83.05
CA GLU A 59 19.51 11.91 82.91
C GLU A 59 20.26 12.83 81.95
N GLN A 60 21.58 12.70 81.83
CA GLN A 60 22.41 13.51 80.92
C GLN A 60 22.17 13.15 79.44
N GLY A 61 21.64 11.96 79.16
CA GLY A 61 21.37 11.47 77.82
C GLY A 61 19.96 11.79 77.29
N ARG A 62 19.06 12.38 78.09
CA ARG A 62 17.64 12.58 77.70
C ARG A 62 17.48 13.37 76.40
N GLY A 63 18.25 14.44 76.21
CA GLY A 63 18.22 15.22 74.96
C GLY A 63 18.69 14.42 73.75
N PHE A 64 19.76 13.63 73.91
CA PHE A 64 20.28 12.76 72.86
C PHE A 64 19.31 11.62 72.51
N ALA A 65 18.59 11.07 73.48
CA ALA A 65 17.61 10.01 73.24
C ALA A 65 16.46 10.48 72.34
N VAL A 66 15.99 11.73 72.50
CA VAL A 66 14.94 12.31 71.65
C VAL A 66 15.44 12.48 70.21
N VAL A 67 16.64 13.04 70.03
CA VAL A 67 17.24 13.20 68.70
C VAL A 67 17.45 11.85 68.02
N ALA A 68 17.93 10.85 68.75
CA ALA A 68 18.11 9.49 68.23
C ALA A 68 16.76 8.87 67.78
N GLY A 69 15.68 9.11 68.52
CA GLY A 69 14.33 8.69 68.12
C GLY A 69 13.86 9.35 66.83
N GLU A 70 14.09 10.65 66.67
CA GLU A 70 13.69 11.40 65.47
C GLU A 70 14.50 10.96 64.24
N VAL A 71 15.82 10.79 64.39
CA VAL A 71 16.70 10.27 63.32
C VAL A 71 16.26 8.87 62.90
N ARG A 72 15.86 8.02 63.85
CA ARG A 72 15.34 6.68 63.57
C ARG A 72 14.03 6.74 62.78
N ASN A 73 13.10 7.61 63.18
CA ASN A 73 11.84 7.78 62.48
C ASN A 73 12.06 8.27 61.03
N LEU A 74 12.95 9.25 60.85
CA LEU A 74 13.32 9.77 59.54
C LEU A 74 13.94 8.69 58.65
N ALA A 75 14.82 7.86 59.21
CA ALA A 75 15.43 6.74 58.50
C ALA A 75 14.39 5.71 58.04
N GLN A 76 13.41 5.35 58.90
CA GLN A 76 12.33 4.45 58.53
C GLN A 76 11.44 5.03 57.41
N ARG A 77 11.12 6.33 57.49
CA ARG A 77 10.36 7.03 56.43
C ARG A 77 11.13 7.05 55.11
N SER A 78 12.44 7.29 55.15
CA SER A 78 13.30 7.26 53.96
C SER A 78 13.35 5.88 53.32
N ALA A 79 13.47 4.81 54.12
CA ALA A 79 13.44 3.43 53.62
C ALA A 79 12.09 3.07 52.97
N GLN A 80 10.98 3.50 53.56
CA GLN A 80 9.66 3.31 52.96
C GLN A 80 9.55 4.03 51.61
N ALA A 81 9.93 5.31 51.54
CA ALA A 81 9.90 6.07 50.30
C ALA A 81 10.80 5.45 49.21
N ALA A 82 11.99 4.95 49.59
CA ALA A 82 12.88 4.26 48.66
C ALA A 82 12.22 3.01 48.06
N ARG A 83 11.51 2.20 48.87
CA ARG A 83 10.78 1.02 48.37
C ARG A 83 9.62 1.38 47.46
N GLU A 84 8.87 2.43 47.77
CA GLU A 84 7.79 2.93 46.92
C GLU A 84 8.33 3.40 45.55
N ILE A 85 9.43 4.15 45.54
CA ILE A 85 10.10 4.57 44.29
C ILE A 85 10.59 3.35 43.51
N LYS A 86 11.20 2.36 44.18
CA LYS A 86 11.67 1.14 43.54
C LYS A 86 10.54 0.41 42.80
N SER A 87 9.39 0.25 43.46
CA SER A 87 8.20 -0.37 42.85
C SER A 87 7.71 0.41 41.62
N LEU A 88 7.67 1.74 41.67
CA LEU A 88 7.29 2.57 40.52
C LEU A 88 8.28 2.45 39.35
N ILE A 89 9.57 2.29 39.62
CA ILE A 89 10.60 2.07 38.60
C ILE A 89 10.43 0.70 37.95
N GLU A 90 10.22 -0.36 38.74
CA GLU A 90 9.96 -1.71 38.23
C GLU A 90 8.71 -1.75 37.33
N ASP A 91 7.64 -1.07 37.75
CA ASP A 91 6.40 -0.96 36.98
C ASP A 91 6.60 -0.15 35.68
N SER A 92 7.45 0.89 35.72
CA SER A 92 7.81 1.68 34.54
C SER A 92 8.63 0.89 33.53
N VAL A 93 9.61 0.08 34.00
CA VAL A 93 10.40 -0.81 33.13
C VAL A 93 9.48 -1.81 32.44
N GLY A 94 8.56 -2.45 33.18
CA GLY A 94 7.60 -3.38 32.58
C GLY A 94 6.73 -2.74 31.49
N LYS A 95 6.28 -1.49 31.68
CA LYS A 95 5.53 -0.75 30.67
C LYS A 95 6.37 -0.41 29.43
N VAL A 96 7.64 -0.07 29.62
CA VAL A 96 8.58 0.20 28.52
C VAL A 96 8.83 -1.06 27.69
N ASP A 97 8.97 -2.23 28.33
CA ASP A 97 9.18 -3.50 27.63
C ASP A 97 7.97 -3.90 26.77
N VAL A 98 6.76 -3.76 27.33
CA VAL A 98 5.50 -3.95 26.57
C VAL A 98 5.41 -2.95 25.41
N GLY A 99 5.72 -1.68 25.65
CA GLY A 99 5.74 -0.64 24.63
C GLY A 99 6.74 -0.94 23.51
N SER A 100 7.94 -1.41 23.86
CA SER A 100 8.98 -1.80 22.90
C SER A 100 8.49 -2.91 21.97
N THR A 101 7.81 -3.92 22.53
CA THR A 101 7.27 -5.05 21.75
C THR A 101 6.20 -4.59 20.76
N LEU A 102 5.31 -3.69 21.18
CA LEU A 102 4.26 -3.13 20.31
C LEU A 102 4.84 -2.30 19.17
N VAL A 103 5.87 -1.50 19.45
CA VAL A 103 6.54 -0.67 18.45
C VAL A 103 7.31 -1.53 17.45
N GLU A 104 7.93 -2.63 17.89
CA GLU A 104 8.60 -3.59 17.01
C GLU A 104 7.63 -4.23 16.01
N SER A 105 6.46 -4.67 16.47
CA SER A 105 5.40 -5.20 15.59
C SER A 105 4.87 -4.13 14.60
N ALA A 106 4.78 -2.87 15.03
CA ALA A 106 4.46 -1.77 14.12
C ALA A 106 5.54 -1.58 13.04
N GLY A 107 6.82 -1.80 13.37
CA GLY A 107 7.93 -1.79 12.43
C GLY A 107 7.83 -2.88 11.37
N GLU A 108 7.50 -4.11 11.78
CA GLU A 108 7.23 -5.23 10.86
C GLU A 108 6.08 -4.91 9.89
N THR A 109 5.00 -4.32 10.42
CA THR A 109 3.85 -3.91 9.60
C THR A 109 4.23 -2.84 8.57
N MET A 110 5.12 -1.90 8.93
CA MET A 110 5.64 -0.93 7.96
C MET A 110 6.46 -1.59 6.85
N ALA A 111 7.25 -2.63 7.17
CA ALA A 111 8.01 -3.38 6.18
C ALA A 111 7.09 -4.13 5.21
N GLU A 112 6.01 -4.73 5.70
CA GLU A 112 4.97 -5.36 4.87
C GLU A 112 4.31 -4.35 3.93
N ILE A 113 4.00 -3.15 4.40
CA ILE A 113 3.44 -2.06 3.58
C ILE A 113 4.41 -1.68 2.46
N VAL A 114 5.71 -1.52 2.74
CA VAL A 114 6.71 -1.22 1.71
C VAL A 114 6.74 -2.31 0.63
N SER A 115 6.71 -3.58 1.03
CA SER A 115 6.67 -4.72 0.12
C SER A 115 5.41 -4.70 -0.76
N ALA A 116 4.24 -4.47 -0.16
CA ALA A 116 2.97 -4.38 -0.88
C ALA A 116 2.94 -3.24 -1.89
N VAL A 117 3.41 -2.05 -1.51
CA VAL A 117 3.49 -0.88 -2.39
C VAL A 117 4.48 -1.11 -3.53
N THR A 118 5.59 -1.81 -3.28
CA THR A 118 6.56 -2.18 -4.33
C THR A 118 5.89 -3.09 -5.37
N ARG A 119 5.17 -4.12 -4.93
CA ARG A 119 4.43 -5.01 -5.82
C ARG A 119 3.38 -4.27 -6.65
N VAL A 120 2.66 -3.31 -6.06
CA VAL A 120 1.72 -2.46 -6.80
C VAL A 120 2.44 -1.64 -7.88
N THR A 121 3.64 -1.14 -7.56
CA THR A 121 4.46 -0.38 -8.52
C THR A 121 4.88 -1.25 -9.70
N ASP A 122 5.27 -2.50 -9.46
CA ASP A 122 5.62 -3.46 -10.52
C ASP A 122 4.42 -3.75 -11.43
N ILE A 123 3.24 -4.00 -10.84
CA ILE A 123 1.99 -4.22 -11.59
C ILE A 123 1.65 -2.99 -12.44
N MET A 124 1.82 -1.77 -11.92
CA MET A 124 1.60 -0.56 -12.72
C MET A 124 2.59 -0.47 -13.90
N GLY A 125 3.82 -0.93 -13.72
CA GLY A 125 4.81 -1.04 -14.80
C GLY A 125 4.38 -2.04 -15.88
N GLU A 126 3.89 -3.21 -15.48
CA GLU A 126 3.34 -4.21 -16.42
C GLU A 126 2.11 -3.67 -17.17
N ILE A 127 1.18 -3.01 -16.48
CA ILE A 127 0.00 -2.39 -17.10
C ILE A 127 0.41 -1.31 -18.10
N ALA A 128 1.40 -0.47 -17.76
CA ALA A 128 1.88 0.55 -18.68
C ALA A 128 2.45 -0.07 -19.96
N SER A 129 3.24 -1.15 -19.83
CA SER A 129 3.78 -1.88 -20.98
C SER A 129 2.67 -2.53 -21.82
N ALA A 130 1.71 -3.20 -21.17
CA ALA A 130 0.58 -3.82 -21.85
C ALA A 130 -0.33 -2.79 -22.55
N SER A 131 -0.50 -1.61 -21.94
CA SER A 131 -1.26 -0.50 -22.52
C SER A 131 -0.58 0.08 -23.76
N ASP A 132 0.76 0.19 -23.76
CA ASP A 132 1.53 0.63 -24.93
C ASP A 132 1.40 -0.39 -26.08
N GLU A 133 1.49 -1.69 -25.78
CA GLU A 133 1.28 -2.76 -26.77
C GLU A 133 -0.14 -2.77 -27.32
N GLN A 134 -1.15 -2.62 -26.46
CA GLN A 134 -2.55 -2.49 -26.89
C GLN A 134 -2.75 -1.28 -27.79
N SER A 135 -2.16 -0.13 -27.48
CA SER A 135 -2.26 1.07 -28.32
C SER A 135 -1.71 0.79 -29.72
N ARG A 136 -0.53 0.17 -29.83
CA ARG A 136 0.06 -0.22 -31.12
C ARG A 136 -0.81 -1.23 -31.87
N GLY A 137 -1.40 -2.19 -31.15
CA GLY A 137 -2.35 -3.15 -31.73
C GLY A 137 -3.61 -2.47 -32.28
N ILE A 138 -4.14 -1.48 -31.57
CA ILE A 138 -5.30 -0.69 -32.01
C ILE A 138 -4.95 0.12 -33.27
N ASP A 139 -3.76 0.72 -33.35
CA ASP A 139 -3.32 1.44 -34.55
C ASP A 139 -3.28 0.51 -35.78
N GLN A 140 -2.79 -0.71 -35.62
CA GLN A 140 -2.79 -1.72 -36.69
C GLN A 140 -4.20 -2.15 -37.10
N VAL A 141 -5.11 -2.35 -36.14
CA VAL A 141 -6.52 -2.63 -36.40
C VAL A 141 -7.15 -1.46 -37.16
N GLY A 142 -6.85 -0.22 -36.78
CA GLY A 142 -7.31 0.99 -37.46
C GLY A 142 -6.90 1.02 -38.94
N LEU A 143 -5.65 0.67 -39.25
CA LEU A 143 -5.17 0.55 -40.63
C LEU A 143 -5.89 -0.55 -41.41
N ALA A 144 -6.10 -1.72 -40.80
CA ALA A 144 -6.80 -2.83 -41.44
C ALA A 144 -8.27 -2.49 -41.74
N VAL A 145 -8.95 -1.81 -40.83
CA VAL A 145 -10.34 -1.35 -41.02
C VAL A 145 -10.43 -0.30 -42.14
N ALA A 146 -9.47 0.63 -42.22
CA ALA A 146 -9.43 1.62 -43.30
C ALA A 146 -9.24 0.97 -44.68
N GLU A 147 -8.39 -0.06 -44.77
CA GLU A 147 -8.19 -0.80 -46.02
C GLU A 147 -9.43 -1.65 -46.37
N MET A 148 -10.09 -2.27 -45.39
CA MET A 148 -11.36 -2.97 -45.59
C MET A 148 -12.45 -2.02 -46.10
N ASP A 149 -12.53 -0.80 -45.58
CA ASP A 149 -13.47 0.21 -46.05
C ASP A 149 -13.18 0.59 -47.51
N ARG A 150 -11.91 0.80 -47.87
CA ARG A 150 -11.49 1.08 -49.25
C ARG A 150 -11.91 -0.04 -50.21
N VAL A 151 -11.65 -1.30 -49.88
CA VAL A 151 -12.05 -2.45 -50.70
C VAL A 151 -13.57 -2.59 -50.77
N THR A 152 -14.29 -2.32 -49.68
CA THR A 152 -15.75 -2.34 -49.65
C THR A 152 -16.36 -1.30 -50.58
N GLN A 153 -15.82 -0.07 -50.57
CA GLN A 153 -16.22 0.99 -51.50
C GLN A 153 -15.89 0.64 -52.95
N GLN A 154 -14.71 0.06 -53.20
CA GLN A 154 -14.33 -0.41 -54.53
C GLN A 154 -15.27 -1.51 -55.04
N ASN A 155 -15.66 -2.44 -54.18
CA ASN A 155 -16.62 -3.49 -54.53
C ASN A 155 -18.00 -2.91 -54.87
N ALA A 156 -18.46 -1.91 -54.12
CA ALA A 156 -19.71 -1.22 -54.45
C ALA A 156 -19.66 -0.55 -55.84
N ALA A 157 -18.57 0.14 -56.14
CA ALA A 157 -18.36 0.76 -57.46
C ALA A 157 -18.29 -0.29 -58.58
N LEU A 158 -17.59 -1.41 -58.37
CA LEU A 158 -17.53 -2.52 -59.33
C LEU A 158 -18.91 -3.16 -59.56
N VAL A 159 -19.74 -3.25 -58.53
CA VAL A 159 -21.12 -3.74 -58.65
C VAL A 159 -21.97 -2.77 -59.48
N GLU A 160 -21.84 -1.46 -59.27
CA GLU A 160 -22.52 -0.45 -60.10
C GLU A 160 -22.08 -0.52 -61.57
N GLU A 161 -20.77 -0.62 -61.83
CA GLU A 161 -20.22 -0.76 -63.17
C GLU A 161 -20.70 -2.06 -63.85
N SER A 162 -20.70 -3.17 -63.10
CA SER A 162 -21.19 -4.46 -63.60
C SER A 162 -22.69 -4.43 -63.91
N ALA A 163 -23.49 -3.75 -63.08
CA ALA A 163 -24.92 -3.58 -63.33
C ALA A 163 -25.17 -2.73 -64.59
N ALA A 164 -24.40 -1.66 -64.78
CA ALA A 164 -24.48 -0.83 -65.99
C ALA A 164 -24.06 -1.60 -67.25
N ALA A 165 -22.98 -2.39 -67.16
CA ALA A 165 -22.54 -3.25 -68.25
C ALA A 165 -23.59 -4.33 -68.61
N ALA A 166 -24.22 -4.94 -67.60
CA ALA A 166 -25.30 -5.89 -67.80
C ALA A 166 -26.51 -5.26 -68.50
N ALA A 167 -26.92 -4.05 -68.08
CA ALA A 167 -28.02 -3.31 -68.71
C ALA A 167 -27.70 -2.92 -70.17
N ALA A 168 -26.46 -2.50 -70.46
CA ALA A 168 -26.02 -2.19 -71.82
C ALA A 168 -26.00 -3.44 -72.73
N LEU A 169 -25.58 -4.59 -72.20
CA LEU A 169 -25.61 -5.87 -72.92
C LEU A 169 -27.06 -6.32 -73.19
N GLU A 170 -27.96 -6.14 -72.22
CA GLU A 170 -29.40 -6.40 -72.39
C GLU A 170 -30.00 -5.52 -73.50
N GLU A 171 -29.67 -4.22 -73.52
CA GLU A 171 -30.12 -3.30 -74.56
C GLU A 171 -29.62 -3.72 -75.95
N GLN A 172 -28.34 -4.09 -76.08
CA GLN A 172 -27.76 -4.58 -77.34
C GLN A 172 -28.42 -5.88 -77.81
N ALA A 173 -28.68 -6.82 -76.90
CA ALA A 173 -29.39 -8.05 -77.21
C ALA A 173 -30.83 -7.79 -77.69
N SER A 174 -31.52 -6.83 -77.08
CA SER A 174 -32.86 -6.39 -77.50
C SER A 174 -32.83 -5.80 -78.92
N ARG A 175 -31.90 -4.87 -79.21
CA ARG A 175 -31.71 -4.28 -80.54
C ARG A 175 -31.40 -5.32 -81.62
N LEU A 176 -30.55 -6.31 -81.32
CA LEU A 176 -30.27 -7.42 -82.25
C LEU A 176 -31.51 -8.26 -82.52
N THR A 177 -32.32 -8.54 -81.50
CA THR A 177 -33.57 -9.29 -81.64
C THR A 177 -34.58 -8.54 -82.51
N GLU A 178 -34.72 -7.23 -82.31
CA GLU A 178 -35.58 -6.36 -83.12
C GLU A 178 -35.11 -6.32 -84.59
N ALA A 179 -33.81 -6.17 -84.84
CA ALA A 179 -33.25 -6.18 -86.18
C ALA A 179 -33.54 -7.49 -86.92
N VAL A 180 -33.38 -8.64 -86.25
CA VAL A 180 -33.71 -9.97 -86.84
C VAL A 180 -35.21 -10.12 -87.10
N ALA A 181 -36.07 -9.53 -86.25
CA ALA A 181 -37.53 -9.56 -86.46
C ALA A 181 -37.94 -8.84 -87.76
N VAL A 182 -37.31 -7.71 -88.11
CA VAL A 182 -37.54 -7.01 -89.38
C VAL A 182 -37.26 -7.92 -90.58
N PHE A 183 -36.16 -8.68 -90.55
CA PHE A 183 -35.82 -9.63 -91.60
C PHE A 183 -36.81 -10.80 -91.69
N ARG A 184 -37.32 -11.30 -90.56
CA ARG A 184 -38.38 -12.32 -90.55
C ARG A 184 -39.69 -11.81 -91.18
N ILE A 185 -40.07 -10.55 -90.94
CA ILE A 185 -41.28 -9.95 -91.53
C ILE A 185 -41.17 -9.87 -93.06
N GLN A 186 -40.00 -9.53 -93.61
CA GLN A 186 -39.78 -9.55 -95.07
C GLN A 186 -39.86 -10.95 -95.66
N GLN A 187 -39.42 -11.97 -94.92
CA GLN A 187 -39.54 -13.38 -95.31
C GLN A 187 -41.01 -13.81 -95.35
N GLN A 188 -41.80 -13.41 -94.36
CA GLN A 188 -43.23 -13.68 -94.26
C GLN A 188 -44.07 -12.88 -95.28
N GLN A 189 -43.66 -11.65 -95.63
CA GLN A 189 -44.23 -10.86 -96.74
C GLN A 189 -43.89 -11.43 -98.12
N ARG A 190 -42.71 -12.03 -98.28
CA ARG A 190 -42.35 -12.78 -99.51
C ARG A 190 -43.17 -14.07 -99.64
N GLU A 191 -43.40 -14.80 -98.56
CA GLU A 191 -44.26 -15.99 -98.56
C GLU A 191 -45.71 -15.64 -98.87
N THR A 192 -46.27 -14.58 -98.25
CA THR A 192 -47.64 -14.13 -98.57
C THR A 192 -47.78 -13.55 -99.99
N SER A 193 -46.77 -12.85 -100.52
CA SER A 193 -46.77 -12.40 -101.93
C SER A 193 -46.60 -13.54 -102.94
N ALA A 194 -45.94 -14.64 -102.56
CA ALA A 194 -45.82 -15.84 -103.39
C ALA A 194 -47.14 -16.61 -103.45
N VAL A 195 -47.92 -16.63 -102.37
CA VAL A 195 -49.24 -17.29 -102.30
C VAL A 195 -50.34 -16.51 -103.04
N VAL A 196 -50.22 -15.18 -103.16
CA VAL A 196 -51.20 -14.34 -103.89
C VAL A 196 -50.97 -14.31 -105.42
N LYS A 197 -49.83 -14.83 -105.90
CA LYS A 197 -49.49 -14.93 -107.34
C LYS A 197 -49.83 -16.29 -107.98
N THR A 198 -50.50 -17.16 -107.26
CA THR A 198 -51.12 -18.42 -107.75
C THR A 198 -52.62 -18.32 -107.66
#